data_AF-A0A7V4GHK3-F1
#
_entry.id   AF-A0A7V4GHK3-F1
#
_cell.length_a   1.000
_cell.length_b   1.000
_cell.length_c   1.000
_cell.angle_alpha   90.00
_cell.angle_beta   90.00
_cell.angle_gamma   90.00
#
_symmetry.space_group_name_H-M   'P 1'
#
loop_
_entity.id
_entity.type
_entity.pdbx_description
1 polymer ?
#
loop_
_entity_poly.entity_id
_entity_poly.type
_entity_poly.pdbx_seq_one_letter_code
_entity_poly.pdbx_strand_id
1 'polypeptide(L)'
;MRSVGNGARGFPPGGGMDRARLALPCGSQNRDGGMRAPVAPCAARRWLARLGPVVAVLAAAPGAGTTCTAFHPDPLAPPGTSVGSPNDGWLVEGEAVPDRAAGLRAYRDGERRHGARRTVEIVTETAAWLAARYEGAVLHVGDLSAAAGGRIPGHSSHRSGRDVDLLFFTRRPDGTPAASARFHRFGADGLAVGVSPPIRLDLERNWALVEHLLEEYPQDVQWIFVSWGVKTALIAWALAVGAKPATVEHALSVLHQPSDSSPHDDHFHVRFYCAAEDLAWGCADRPPIWPWVRRRFDRTAHAPTDDEALRELALGSL
;
A
#
# COMPACT_ATOMS: atom_id res chain seq x y z
N MET A 1 16.59 13.81 -76.65
CA MET A 1 15.79 14.87 -76.01
C MET A 1 16.06 14.83 -74.51
N ARG A 2 16.67 15.92 -73.97
CA ARG A 2 16.60 16.50 -72.59
C ARG A 2 16.56 15.51 -71.40
N SER A 3 17.54 15.37 -70.50
CA SER A 3 18.23 16.31 -69.58
C SER A 3 17.33 17.32 -68.85
N VAL A 4 17.70 17.63 -67.59
CA VAL A 4 17.12 18.56 -66.59
C VAL A 4 16.11 17.88 -65.62
N GLY A 5 16.18 17.99 -64.29
CA GLY A 5 17.05 18.74 -63.40
C GLY A 5 16.50 18.77 -61.97
N ASN A 6 17.40 19.12 -61.05
CA ASN A 6 17.29 19.37 -59.60
C ASN A 6 16.02 20.08 -59.08
N GLY A 7 15.71 19.90 -57.80
CA GLY A 7 14.73 20.72 -57.08
C GLY A 7 14.67 20.52 -55.56
N ALA A 8 15.79 20.72 -54.86
CA ALA A 8 15.80 20.99 -53.43
C ALA A 8 14.97 22.25 -53.11
N ARG A 9 14.16 22.22 -52.05
CA ARG A 9 13.59 23.43 -51.45
C ARG A 9 14.09 23.55 -50.01
N GLY A 10 15.08 24.42 -49.84
CA GLY A 10 15.45 24.97 -48.54
C GLY A 10 14.37 25.91 -48.03
N PHE A 11 14.16 25.89 -46.72
CA PHE A 11 13.45 26.94 -46.00
C PHE A 11 14.44 28.03 -45.56
N PRO A 12 14.05 29.31 -45.61
CA PRO A 12 14.96 30.43 -45.33
C PRO A 12 15.24 30.61 -43.83
N PRO A 13 16.40 31.22 -43.47
CA PRO A 13 16.68 31.69 -42.12
C PRO A 13 16.30 33.16 -41.95
N GLY A 14 15.88 33.54 -40.75
CA GLY A 14 15.94 34.93 -40.29
C GLY A 14 14.72 35.42 -39.53
N GLY A 15 14.96 36.04 -38.38
CA GLY A 15 14.00 36.92 -37.70
C GLY A 15 13.90 36.67 -36.20
N GLY A 16 14.83 37.24 -35.43
CA GLY A 16 14.73 37.30 -33.98
C GLY A 16 13.60 38.21 -33.53
N MET A 17 12.95 37.85 -32.42
CA MET A 17 12.21 38.78 -31.57
C MET A 17 12.37 38.37 -30.10
N ASP A 18 12.53 39.42 -29.29
CA ASP A 18 12.90 39.48 -27.89
C ASP A 18 12.11 38.55 -26.95
N ARG A 19 12.86 37.81 -26.14
CA ARG A 19 12.34 37.23 -24.89
C ARG A 19 12.42 38.27 -23.79
N ALA A 20 11.29 38.95 -23.55
CA ALA A 20 11.07 39.68 -22.32
C ALA A 20 11.10 38.69 -21.14
N ARG A 21 12.17 38.78 -20.33
CA ARG A 21 12.29 38.13 -19.04
C ARG A 21 11.49 38.95 -18.02
N LEU A 22 10.44 38.37 -17.46
CA LEU A 22 9.86 38.82 -16.19
C LEU A 22 10.42 37.93 -15.08
N ALA A 23 11.50 38.40 -14.47
CA ALA A 23 12.01 37.91 -13.19
C ALA A 23 11.84 39.04 -12.18
N LEU A 24 11.01 38.83 -11.17
CA LEU A 24 10.96 39.67 -9.98
C LEU A 24 12.04 39.21 -9.00
N PRO A 25 12.64 40.13 -8.22
CA PRO A 25 13.86 39.87 -7.47
C PRO A 25 13.57 39.30 -6.08
N CYS A 26 14.38 38.31 -5.71
CA CYS A 26 14.66 37.97 -4.33
C CYS A 26 15.96 38.68 -3.92
N GLY A 27 15.95 39.36 -2.77
CA GLY A 27 17.18 39.88 -2.18
C GLY A 27 16.95 40.93 -1.11
N SER A 28 16.81 40.51 0.14
CA SER A 28 17.42 41.23 1.25
C SER A 28 17.87 40.26 2.33
N GLN A 29 19.10 40.51 2.76
CA GLN A 29 19.89 39.78 3.74
C GLN A 29 19.32 40.00 5.14
N ASN A 30 19.49 39.04 6.04
CA ASN A 30 20.07 39.38 7.35
C ASN A 30 20.68 38.18 8.05
N ARG A 31 21.92 38.40 8.50
CA ARG A 31 22.62 37.67 9.55
C ARG A 31 22.03 38.11 10.90
N ASP A 32 21.93 37.19 11.84
CA ASP A 32 22.62 37.26 13.14
C ASP A 32 22.02 36.27 14.13
N GLY A 33 22.91 35.53 14.79
CA GLY A 33 22.59 34.63 15.89
C GLY A 33 22.37 35.40 17.19
N GLY A 34 21.60 34.80 18.08
CA GLY A 34 21.43 35.30 19.44
C GLY A 34 20.45 34.47 20.25
N MET A 35 20.97 33.62 21.14
CA MET A 35 20.22 33.09 22.29
C MET A 35 19.69 34.24 23.14
N ARG A 36 18.47 34.11 23.68
CA ARG A 36 18.15 34.33 25.12
C ARG A 36 16.71 33.96 25.46
N ALA A 37 16.58 33.56 26.73
CA ALA A 37 15.47 32.89 27.41
C ALA A 37 14.34 33.87 27.86
N PRO A 38 13.32 33.41 28.63
CA PRO A 38 11.96 33.95 28.62
C PRO A 38 11.77 35.18 29.52
N VAL A 39 10.75 35.97 29.19
CA VAL A 39 10.25 37.08 30.01
C VAL A 39 8.91 36.69 30.65
N ALA A 40 8.90 36.69 31.98
CA ALA A 40 7.75 37.03 32.83
C ALA A 40 8.23 38.16 33.77
N PRO A 41 7.40 38.84 34.59
CA PRO A 41 5.93 38.89 34.67
C PRO A 41 5.40 40.35 34.63
N CYS A 42 4.08 40.56 34.63
CA CYS A 42 3.50 41.86 34.99
C CYS A 42 2.42 41.68 36.06
N ALA A 43 2.44 42.59 37.02
CA ALA A 43 1.89 42.44 38.36
C ALA A 43 0.39 42.73 38.49
N ALA A 44 -0.21 41.98 39.42
CA ALA A 44 -1.19 42.36 40.44
C ALA A 44 -2.28 43.40 40.13
N ARG A 45 -3.54 42.96 40.21
CA ARG A 45 -4.61 43.73 40.85
C ARG A 45 -5.32 42.87 41.90
N ARG A 46 -5.25 43.33 43.15
CA ARG A 46 -5.94 42.79 44.32
C ARG A 46 -7.41 43.19 44.27
N TRP A 47 -8.31 42.22 44.40
CA TRP A 47 -9.68 42.43 44.84
C TRP A 47 -9.93 41.53 46.05
N LEU A 48 -10.14 42.16 47.21
CA LEU A 48 -10.61 41.50 48.42
C LEU A 48 -12.13 41.38 48.32
N ALA A 49 -12.64 40.15 48.25
CA ALA A 49 -14.06 39.87 48.44
C ALA A 49 -14.23 38.58 49.26
N ARG A 50 -14.46 38.79 50.57
CA ARG A 50 -15.32 38.05 51.51
C ARG A 50 -15.39 36.52 51.36
N LEU A 51 -14.74 35.83 52.29
CA LEU A 51 -14.94 34.40 52.58
C LEU A 51 -16.34 34.19 53.19
N GLY A 52 -17.25 33.58 52.44
CA GLY A 52 -18.42 32.86 52.98
C GLY A 52 -18.10 31.36 53.06
N PRO A 53 -18.77 30.58 53.92
CA PRO A 53 -18.49 29.16 54.06
C PRO A 53 -19.01 28.44 52.81
N VAL A 54 -18.12 28.05 51.91
CA VAL A 54 -18.47 27.12 50.84
C VAL A 54 -18.58 25.75 51.48
N VAL A 55 -19.82 25.28 51.65
CA VAL A 55 -20.12 23.87 51.86
C VAL A 55 -19.56 23.12 50.65
N ALA A 56 -18.47 22.37 50.86
CA ALA A 56 -17.90 21.49 49.85
C ALA A 56 -18.88 20.34 49.61
N VAL A 57 -19.78 20.50 48.65
CA VAL A 57 -20.46 19.37 48.03
C VAL A 57 -19.40 18.61 47.25
N LEU A 58 -18.95 17.47 47.79
CA LEU A 58 -18.22 16.47 47.04
C LEU A 58 -19.15 15.91 45.95
N ALA A 59 -19.21 16.61 44.82
CA ALA A 59 -19.72 16.02 43.60
C ALA A 59 -18.71 14.94 43.20
N ALA A 60 -19.05 13.68 43.47
CA ALA A 60 -18.39 12.54 42.88
C ALA A 60 -18.59 12.65 41.36
N ALA A 61 -17.62 13.25 40.67
CA ALA A 61 -17.54 13.15 39.23
C ALA A 61 -17.38 11.66 38.91
N PRO A 62 -18.27 11.03 38.13
CA PRO A 62 -18.00 9.70 37.64
C PRO A 62 -16.73 9.81 36.81
N GLY A 63 -15.65 9.21 37.32
CA GLY A 63 -14.42 9.06 36.59
C GLY A 63 -14.74 8.24 35.36
N ALA A 64 -14.94 8.91 34.22
CA ALA A 64 -14.79 8.31 32.91
C ALA A 64 -13.29 8.00 32.74
N GLY A 65 -12.82 7.01 33.48
CA GLY A 65 -11.63 6.28 33.14
C GLY A 65 -11.95 5.56 31.85
N THR A 66 -11.69 6.20 30.72
CA THR A 66 -11.46 5.48 29.47
C THR A 66 -10.24 4.63 29.73
N THR A 67 -10.44 3.45 30.31
CA THR A 67 -9.45 2.40 30.25
C THR A 67 -9.17 2.22 28.77
N CYS A 68 -7.96 2.57 28.34
CA CYS A 68 -7.41 2.04 27.11
C CYS A 68 -7.32 0.53 27.33
N THR A 69 -8.45 -0.18 27.18
CA THR A 69 -8.44 -1.61 27.00
C THR A 69 -7.69 -1.79 25.70
N ALA A 70 -6.41 -2.13 25.80
CA ALA A 70 -5.68 -2.69 24.69
C ALA A 70 -6.60 -3.75 24.10
N PHE A 71 -7.05 -3.53 22.86
CA PHE A 71 -7.87 -4.50 22.18
C PHE A 71 -6.99 -5.74 22.03
N HIS A 72 -7.24 -6.75 22.86
CA HIS A 72 -6.64 -8.05 22.72
C HIS A 72 -7.53 -8.83 21.75
N PRO A 73 -6.96 -9.42 20.68
CA PRO A 73 -7.74 -10.27 19.81
C PRO A 73 -8.41 -11.38 20.62
N ASP A 74 -9.58 -11.80 20.17
CA ASP A 74 -10.31 -12.91 20.80
C ASP A 74 -9.38 -14.14 20.84
N PRO A 75 -9.12 -14.74 22.02
CA PRO A 75 -8.24 -15.90 22.13
C PRO A 75 -8.75 -17.13 21.36
N LEU A 76 -10.00 -17.12 20.88
CA LEU A 76 -10.58 -18.18 20.05
C LEU A 76 -10.42 -17.92 18.55
N ALA A 77 -9.93 -16.75 18.14
CA ALA A 77 -9.67 -16.47 16.74
C ALA A 77 -8.59 -17.44 16.20
N PRO A 78 -8.80 -18.04 15.01
CA PRO A 78 -7.81 -18.93 14.42
C PRO A 78 -6.47 -18.21 14.12
N PRO A 79 -5.37 -18.96 14.02
CA PRO A 79 -4.12 -18.43 13.49
C PRO A 79 -4.27 -17.83 12.10
N GLY A 80 -3.51 -16.77 11.82
CA GLY A 80 -3.56 -16.02 10.58
C GLY A 80 -4.76 -15.07 10.46
N THR A 81 -5.52 -14.81 11.53
CA THR A 81 -6.70 -13.92 11.47
C THR A 81 -6.31 -12.44 11.57
N SER A 82 -6.77 -11.64 10.61
CA SER A 82 -6.72 -10.17 10.65
C SER A 82 -7.78 -9.60 11.58
N VAL A 83 -7.40 -8.66 12.45
CA VAL A 83 -8.35 -7.93 13.30
C VAL A 83 -8.19 -6.42 13.14
N GLY A 84 -9.32 -5.70 13.12
CA GLY A 84 -9.35 -4.26 12.93
C GLY A 84 -9.02 -3.82 11.50
N SER A 85 -8.49 -2.60 11.39
CA SER A 85 -8.22 -1.95 10.11
C SER A 85 -6.72 -1.93 9.77
N PRO A 86 -6.34 -1.71 8.50
CA PRO A 86 -4.94 -1.81 8.07
C PRO A 86 -3.97 -0.88 8.81
N ASN A 87 -4.47 0.25 9.32
CA ASN A 87 -3.73 1.27 10.07
C ASN A 87 -4.11 1.34 11.56
N ASP A 88 -4.97 0.44 12.03
CA ASP A 88 -5.33 0.30 13.44
C ASP A 88 -5.89 -1.11 13.65
N GLY A 89 -5.00 -2.08 13.73
CA GLY A 89 -5.32 -3.50 13.68
C GLY A 89 -4.16 -4.36 14.17
N TRP A 90 -4.43 -5.66 14.24
CA TRP A 90 -3.56 -6.68 14.82
C TRP A 90 -3.68 -7.99 14.02
N LEU A 91 -2.78 -8.92 14.29
CA LEU A 91 -2.82 -10.29 13.77
C LEU A 91 -2.87 -11.28 14.92
N VAL A 92 -3.73 -12.29 14.77
CA VAL A 92 -3.74 -13.47 15.63
C VAL A 92 -2.81 -14.49 15.03
N GLU A 93 -1.69 -14.76 15.68
CA GLU A 93 -0.65 -15.70 15.21
C GLU A 93 -0.40 -15.56 13.70
N GLY A 94 0.03 -14.37 13.27
CA GLY A 94 0.18 -14.06 11.86
C GLY A 94 1.07 -15.06 11.12
N GLU A 95 0.71 -15.38 9.89
CA GLU A 95 1.45 -16.37 9.09
C GLU A 95 2.66 -15.74 8.43
N ALA A 96 3.82 -16.37 8.60
CA ALA A 96 5.05 -15.90 7.95
C ALA A 96 5.05 -16.27 6.46
N VAL A 97 5.28 -15.27 5.59
CA VAL A 97 5.65 -15.54 4.19
C VAL A 97 7.00 -16.28 4.18
N PRO A 98 7.13 -17.39 3.43
CA PRO A 98 8.36 -18.16 3.40
C PRO A 98 9.51 -17.34 2.81
N ASP A 99 10.74 -17.53 3.31
CA ASP A 99 11.93 -16.85 2.75
C ASP A 99 12.07 -17.12 1.24
N ARG A 100 11.70 -18.33 0.82
CA ARG A 100 11.69 -18.79 -0.57
C ARG A 100 10.54 -19.76 -0.81
N ALA A 101 9.88 -19.59 -1.94
CA ALA A 101 8.95 -20.56 -2.52
C ALA A 101 9.05 -20.51 -4.05
N ALA A 102 8.24 -21.29 -4.76
CA ALA A 102 8.19 -21.24 -6.22
C ALA A 102 7.87 -19.80 -6.68
N GLY A 103 8.83 -19.16 -7.37
CA GLY A 103 8.68 -17.79 -7.84
C GLY A 103 8.69 -16.70 -6.77
N LEU A 104 8.93 -17.02 -5.50
CA LEU A 104 8.85 -16.08 -4.38
C LEU A 104 10.20 -15.97 -3.67
N ARG A 105 10.55 -14.74 -3.27
CA ARG A 105 11.65 -14.49 -2.34
C ARG A 105 11.30 -13.36 -1.38
N ALA A 106 11.47 -13.59 -0.09
CA ALA A 106 11.37 -12.50 0.88
C ALA A 106 12.54 -11.50 0.71
N TYR A 107 12.21 -10.21 0.73
CA TYR A 107 13.18 -9.13 0.75
C TYR A 107 13.71 -8.98 2.18
N ARG A 108 14.89 -9.58 2.39
CA ARG A 108 15.60 -9.67 3.68
C ARG A 108 14.90 -10.59 4.68
N ASP A 109 15.71 -11.06 5.62
CA ASP A 109 15.24 -11.77 6.82
C ASP A 109 14.68 -10.74 7.80
N GLY A 110 13.52 -11.00 8.41
CA GLY A 110 12.92 -9.99 9.27
C GLY A 110 11.57 -10.32 9.92
N GLU A 111 11.29 -9.56 10.97
CA GLU A 111 10.10 -9.65 11.83
C GLU A 111 8.81 -9.15 11.14
N ARG A 112 8.93 -8.42 10.03
CA ARG A 112 7.83 -7.74 9.32
C ARG A 112 7.31 -8.55 8.14
N ARG A 113 7.23 -9.87 8.26
CA ARG A 113 6.87 -10.77 7.15
C ARG A 113 5.64 -11.60 7.45
N HIS A 114 4.82 -11.14 8.38
CA HIS A 114 3.64 -11.85 8.81
C HIS A 114 2.41 -11.22 8.19
N GLY A 115 1.57 -12.05 7.58
CA GLY A 115 0.31 -11.65 6.97
C GLY A 115 -0.87 -12.36 7.63
N ALA A 116 -2.07 -11.92 7.27
CA ALA A 116 -3.23 -12.76 7.43
C ALA A 116 -3.10 -13.97 6.49
N ARG A 117 -3.67 -15.12 6.88
CA ARG A 117 -3.58 -16.37 6.11
C ARG A 117 -3.91 -16.16 4.64
N ARG A 118 -5.05 -15.52 4.37
CA ARG A 118 -5.51 -15.25 3.00
C ARG A 118 -4.54 -14.38 2.20
N THR A 119 -3.85 -13.43 2.86
CA THR A 119 -2.83 -12.60 2.20
C THR A 119 -1.59 -13.41 1.84
N VAL A 120 -1.12 -14.28 2.75
CA VAL A 120 0.04 -15.15 2.48
C VAL A 120 -0.26 -16.16 1.36
N GLU A 121 -1.46 -16.74 1.36
CA GLU A 121 -1.96 -17.61 0.29
C GLU A 121 -1.90 -16.90 -1.07
N ILE A 122 -2.58 -15.76 -1.22
CA ILE A 122 -2.66 -15.01 -2.49
C ILE A 122 -1.25 -14.64 -3.01
N VAL A 123 -0.37 -14.15 -2.13
CA VAL A 123 0.99 -13.74 -2.53
C VAL A 123 1.81 -14.93 -3.01
N THR A 124 1.72 -16.06 -2.31
CA THR A 124 2.47 -17.27 -2.64
C THR A 124 1.98 -17.89 -3.94
N GLU A 125 0.66 -17.98 -4.13
CA GLU A 125 0.03 -18.50 -5.34
C GLU A 125 0.32 -17.62 -6.55
N THR A 126 0.23 -16.30 -6.40
CA THR A 126 0.57 -15.32 -7.44
C THR A 126 2.03 -15.43 -7.88
N ALA A 127 2.95 -15.59 -6.92
CA ALA A 127 4.37 -15.75 -7.21
C ALA A 127 4.65 -17.05 -7.99
N ALA A 128 4.00 -18.15 -7.60
CA ALA A 128 4.12 -19.43 -8.29
C ALA A 128 3.55 -19.35 -9.73
N TRP A 129 2.41 -18.71 -9.90
CA TRP A 129 1.80 -18.48 -11.22
C TRP A 129 2.72 -17.66 -12.14
N LEU A 130 3.33 -16.59 -11.62
CA LEU A 130 4.28 -15.77 -12.38
C LEU A 130 5.52 -16.57 -12.80
N ALA A 131 6.08 -17.39 -11.91
CA ALA A 131 7.25 -18.20 -12.24
C ALA A 131 6.95 -19.32 -13.24
N ALA A 132 5.74 -19.87 -13.23
CA ALA A 132 5.31 -20.84 -14.24
C ALA A 132 5.16 -20.20 -15.63
N ARG A 133 4.78 -18.93 -15.69
CA ARG A 133 4.50 -18.22 -16.95
C ARG A 133 5.69 -17.45 -17.53
N TYR A 134 6.57 -16.95 -16.67
CA TYR A 134 7.69 -16.09 -17.05
C TYR A 134 9.01 -16.66 -16.55
N GLU A 135 9.87 -17.08 -17.47
CA GLU A 135 11.17 -17.67 -17.15
C GLU A 135 12.00 -16.75 -16.24
N GLY A 136 12.46 -17.32 -15.12
CA GLY A 136 13.26 -16.60 -14.13
C GLY A 136 12.53 -15.49 -13.38
N ALA A 137 11.19 -15.42 -13.43
CA ALA A 137 10.43 -14.51 -12.60
C ALA A 137 10.53 -14.91 -11.13
N VAL A 138 10.98 -13.95 -10.30
CA VAL A 138 11.00 -14.06 -8.84
C VAL A 138 10.37 -12.79 -8.27
N LEU A 139 9.16 -12.93 -7.74
CA LEU A 139 8.47 -11.90 -6.99
C LEU A 139 9.19 -11.70 -5.65
N HIS A 140 9.74 -10.50 -5.45
CA HIS A 140 10.36 -10.14 -4.18
C HIS A 140 9.32 -9.49 -3.28
N VAL A 141 9.10 -10.09 -2.11
CA VAL A 141 8.09 -9.68 -1.14
C VAL A 141 8.76 -8.86 -0.04
N GLY A 142 8.40 -7.59 0.05
CA GLY A 142 8.85 -6.60 1.03
C GLY A 142 8.21 -6.77 2.41
N ASP A 143 7.93 -5.64 3.06
CA ASP A 143 7.30 -5.62 4.37
C ASP A 143 5.82 -6.03 4.26
N LEU A 144 5.39 -6.88 5.20
CA LEU A 144 4.01 -7.10 5.61
C LEU A 144 3.87 -6.53 7.04
N SER A 145 3.21 -7.24 7.96
CA SER A 145 3.07 -6.88 9.36
C SER A 145 4.11 -7.56 10.25
N ALA A 146 4.23 -7.07 11.49
CA ALA A 146 4.85 -7.85 12.56
C ALA A 146 4.00 -9.09 12.90
N ALA A 147 4.58 -10.07 13.60
CA ALA A 147 3.92 -11.35 13.92
C ALA A 147 2.54 -11.20 14.58
N ALA A 148 2.39 -10.25 15.51
CA ALA A 148 1.12 -9.93 16.17
C ALA A 148 0.40 -8.72 15.53
N GLY A 149 0.88 -8.24 14.38
CA GLY A 149 0.39 -7.01 13.77
C GLY A 149 0.81 -5.75 14.53
N GLY A 150 -0.05 -4.74 14.55
CA GLY A 150 0.20 -3.48 15.26
C GLY A 150 1.16 -2.54 14.53
N ARG A 151 1.63 -1.49 15.24
CA ARG A 151 2.48 -0.45 14.63
C ARG A 151 3.87 -1.00 14.30
N ILE A 152 4.31 -0.78 13.06
CA ILE A 152 5.69 -1.03 12.63
C ILE A 152 6.37 0.28 12.19
N PRO A 153 7.65 0.52 12.53
CA PRO A 153 8.34 1.74 12.16
C PRO A 153 8.47 1.92 10.64
N GLY A 154 8.16 3.12 10.15
CA GLY A 154 8.22 3.47 8.73
C GLY A 154 6.91 3.30 7.97
N HIS A 155 5.88 2.70 8.59
CA HIS A 155 4.60 2.41 7.94
C HIS A 155 3.42 3.04 8.69
N SER A 156 2.53 3.70 7.94
CA SER A 156 1.27 4.20 8.49
C SER A 156 0.21 3.10 8.64
N SER A 157 0.29 2.08 7.78
CA SER A 157 -0.54 0.86 7.75
C SER A 157 0.29 -0.39 8.05
N HIS A 158 0.04 -1.54 7.41
CA HIS A 158 0.70 -2.83 7.68
C HIS A 158 0.48 -3.34 9.10
N ARG A 159 -0.69 -3.08 9.70
CA ARG A 159 -0.94 -3.47 11.09
C ARG A 159 -1.77 -4.74 11.24
N SER A 160 -2.56 -5.10 10.24
CA SER A 160 -3.50 -6.23 10.31
C SER A 160 -3.16 -7.36 9.33
N GLY A 161 -1.94 -7.41 8.79
CA GLY A 161 -1.48 -8.44 7.85
C GLY A 161 -2.17 -8.47 6.49
N ARG A 162 -2.89 -7.40 6.13
CA ARG A 162 -3.60 -7.25 4.86
C ARG A 162 -2.89 -6.36 3.85
N ASP A 163 -1.76 -5.78 4.23
CA ASP A 163 -0.91 -4.98 3.36
C ASP A 163 0.37 -5.75 3.05
N VAL A 164 0.85 -5.66 1.81
CA VAL A 164 2.12 -6.25 1.39
C VAL A 164 2.82 -5.36 0.37
N ASP A 165 4.12 -5.16 0.57
CA ASP A 165 4.99 -4.51 -0.40
C ASP A 165 5.53 -5.53 -1.40
N LEU A 166 5.35 -5.31 -2.69
CA LEU A 166 5.85 -6.17 -3.77
C LEU A 166 6.80 -5.35 -4.65
N LEU A 167 8.07 -5.74 -4.69
CA LEU A 167 9.07 -5.04 -5.48
C LEU A 167 8.78 -5.22 -6.98
N PHE A 168 8.98 -4.16 -7.76
CA PHE A 168 8.78 -4.21 -9.19
C PHE A 168 9.71 -5.21 -9.86
N PHE A 169 9.22 -5.90 -10.89
CA PHE A 169 10.09 -6.58 -11.85
C PHE A 169 10.90 -5.55 -12.65
N THR A 170 12.16 -5.88 -12.93
CA THR A 170 13.07 -4.96 -13.63
C THR A 170 13.77 -5.66 -14.79
N ARG A 171 14.21 -4.87 -15.78
CA ARG A 171 15.02 -5.34 -16.90
C ARG A 171 16.24 -4.44 -17.09
N ARG A 172 17.28 -5.02 -17.65
CA ARG A 172 18.46 -4.29 -18.15
C ARG A 172 18.12 -3.61 -19.49
N PRO A 173 18.98 -2.71 -19.99
CA PRO A 173 18.75 -2.01 -21.26
C PRO A 173 18.73 -2.96 -22.47
N ASP A 174 19.37 -4.13 -22.36
CA ASP A 174 19.34 -5.19 -23.37
C ASP A 174 18.05 -6.04 -23.36
N GLY A 175 17.09 -5.71 -22.48
CA GLY A 175 15.81 -6.41 -22.34
C GLY A 175 15.85 -7.65 -21.45
N THR A 176 17.03 -8.03 -20.94
CA THR A 176 17.15 -9.19 -20.04
C THR A 176 16.55 -8.86 -18.66
N PRO A 177 15.88 -9.83 -18.01
CA PRO A 177 15.43 -9.66 -16.63
C PRO A 177 16.59 -9.31 -15.68
N ALA A 178 16.34 -8.34 -14.82
CA ALA A 178 17.21 -7.96 -13.71
C ALA A 178 16.50 -8.28 -12.40
N ALA A 179 17.22 -8.91 -11.47
CA ALA A 179 16.71 -9.19 -10.14
C ALA A 179 16.47 -7.87 -9.40
N SER A 180 15.23 -7.65 -8.98
CA SER A 180 14.85 -6.52 -8.13
C SER A 180 15.07 -6.91 -6.68
N ALA A 181 16.34 -6.99 -6.27
CA ALA A 181 16.71 -7.39 -4.92
C ALA A 181 16.72 -6.20 -3.93
N ARG A 182 16.17 -5.03 -4.32
CA ARG A 182 16.01 -3.82 -3.49
C ARG A 182 14.92 -2.89 -4.03
N PHE A 183 14.38 -2.07 -3.15
CA PHE A 183 13.48 -0.97 -3.52
C PHE A 183 14.23 0.06 -4.36
N HIS A 184 13.93 0.06 -5.66
CA HIS A 184 14.50 0.99 -6.63
C HIS A 184 13.42 2.01 -6.99
N ARG A 185 13.70 3.30 -6.82
CA ARG A 185 12.77 4.35 -7.26
C ARG A 185 12.80 4.48 -8.78
N PHE A 186 11.63 4.63 -9.39
CA PHE A 186 11.44 4.78 -10.83
C PHE A 186 10.82 6.12 -11.18
N GLY A 187 11.38 6.78 -12.18
CA GLY A 187 10.80 7.97 -12.79
C GLY A 187 9.58 7.65 -13.65
N ALA A 188 8.88 8.69 -14.11
CA ALA A 188 7.76 8.55 -15.04
C ALA A 188 8.18 7.99 -16.43
N ASP A 189 9.47 8.00 -16.73
CA ASP A 189 10.09 7.39 -17.91
C ASP A 189 10.38 5.87 -17.72
N GLY A 190 10.02 5.31 -16.57
CA GLY A 190 10.25 3.91 -16.22
C GLY A 190 11.72 3.58 -15.96
N LEU A 191 12.60 4.58 -15.80
CA LEU A 191 14.01 4.40 -15.46
C LEU A 191 14.22 4.42 -13.95
N ALA A 192 15.06 3.50 -13.47
CA ALA A 192 15.48 3.56 -12.07
C ALA A 192 16.40 4.75 -11.83
N VAL A 193 16.12 5.50 -10.76
CA VAL A 193 16.85 6.71 -10.39
C VAL A 193 18.15 6.34 -9.67
N GLY A 194 19.28 6.89 -10.14
CA GLY A 194 20.58 6.74 -9.46
C GLY A 194 21.17 5.32 -9.51
N VAL A 195 20.77 4.50 -10.49
CA VAL A 195 21.26 3.12 -10.64
C VAL A 195 22.21 3.01 -11.82
N SER A 196 23.38 2.40 -11.60
CA SER A 196 24.35 2.04 -12.63
C SER A 196 24.76 0.57 -12.47
N PRO A 197 24.69 -0.28 -13.52
CA PRO A 197 24.14 0.03 -14.85
C PRO A 197 22.64 0.37 -14.78
N PRO A 198 22.09 1.13 -15.75
CA PRO A 198 20.70 1.54 -15.72
C PRO A 198 19.77 0.33 -15.84
N ILE A 199 18.69 0.33 -15.06
CA ILE A 199 17.61 -0.67 -15.14
C ILE A 199 16.28 0.05 -15.38
N ARG A 200 15.34 -0.67 -15.99
CA ARG A 200 13.99 -0.19 -16.30
C ARG A 200 12.93 -1.07 -15.65
N LEU A 201 11.72 -0.56 -15.54
CA LEU A 201 10.55 -1.38 -15.23
C LEU A 201 10.34 -2.45 -16.30
N ASP A 202 10.11 -3.67 -15.84
CA ASP A 202 9.62 -4.76 -16.68
C ASP A 202 8.10 -4.63 -16.82
N LEU A 203 7.63 -3.81 -17.75
CA LEU A 203 6.18 -3.53 -17.88
C LEU A 203 5.37 -4.79 -18.14
N GLU A 204 5.92 -5.76 -18.89
CA GLU A 204 5.27 -7.05 -19.16
C GLU A 204 4.97 -7.82 -17.87
N ARG A 205 6.00 -8.06 -17.04
CA ARG A 205 5.82 -8.86 -15.81
C ARG A 205 5.09 -8.10 -14.71
N ASN A 206 5.31 -6.79 -14.60
CA ASN A 206 4.57 -5.97 -13.65
C ASN A 206 3.08 -5.85 -14.03
N TRP A 207 2.75 -5.73 -15.33
CA TRP A 207 1.36 -5.80 -15.77
C TRP A 207 0.77 -7.18 -15.51
N ALA A 208 1.49 -8.27 -15.82
CA ALA A 208 1.01 -9.62 -15.57
C ALA A 208 0.72 -9.89 -14.08
N LEU A 209 1.52 -9.33 -13.16
CA LEU A 209 1.25 -9.37 -11.72
C LEU A 209 -0.08 -8.66 -11.40
N VAL A 210 -0.26 -7.42 -11.87
CA VAL A 210 -1.49 -6.66 -11.64
C VAL A 210 -2.70 -7.37 -12.25
N GLU A 211 -2.60 -7.78 -13.51
CA GLU A 211 -3.65 -8.50 -14.23
C GLU A 211 -4.06 -9.78 -13.48
N HIS A 212 -3.10 -10.60 -13.05
CA HIS A 212 -3.41 -11.82 -12.30
C HIS A 212 -4.11 -11.50 -10.97
N LEU A 213 -3.63 -10.52 -10.21
CA LEU A 213 -4.27 -10.12 -8.96
C LEU A 213 -5.73 -9.67 -9.15
N LEU A 214 -5.99 -8.92 -10.23
CA LEU A 214 -7.31 -8.36 -10.52
C LEU A 214 -8.28 -9.34 -11.18
N GLU A 215 -7.77 -10.33 -11.90
CA GLU A 215 -8.60 -11.35 -12.55
C GLU A 215 -8.89 -12.54 -11.62
N GLU A 216 -7.90 -12.99 -10.84
CA GLU A 216 -8.02 -14.16 -9.96
C GLU A 216 -8.59 -13.79 -8.58
N TYR A 217 -8.23 -12.61 -8.05
CA TYR A 217 -8.63 -12.18 -6.71
C TYR A 217 -9.42 -10.84 -6.71
N PRO A 218 -10.43 -10.66 -7.58
CA PRO A 218 -11.15 -9.38 -7.72
C PRO A 218 -11.95 -8.98 -6.47
N GLN A 219 -12.22 -9.94 -5.58
CA GLN A 219 -12.95 -9.72 -4.32
C GLN A 219 -12.01 -9.39 -3.15
N ASP A 220 -10.72 -9.71 -3.29
CA ASP A 220 -9.74 -9.58 -2.23
C ASP A 220 -8.94 -8.28 -2.40
N VAL A 221 -8.58 -7.87 -3.62
CA VAL A 221 -7.78 -6.65 -3.85
C VAL A 221 -8.62 -5.38 -3.61
N GLN A 222 -8.19 -4.57 -2.65
CA GLN A 222 -8.78 -3.25 -2.40
C GLN A 222 -8.01 -2.15 -3.13
N TRP A 223 -6.69 -2.10 -2.93
CA TRP A 223 -5.83 -1.08 -3.52
C TRP A 223 -4.53 -1.71 -3.98
N ILE A 224 -3.95 -1.13 -5.04
CA ILE A 224 -2.56 -1.32 -5.39
C ILE A 224 -1.95 0.08 -5.43
N PHE A 225 -1.35 0.49 -4.32
CA PHE A 225 -0.72 1.80 -4.21
C PHE A 225 0.57 1.83 -5.03
N VAL A 226 0.67 2.85 -5.88
CA VAL A 226 1.76 2.99 -6.84
C VAL A 226 1.82 4.43 -7.36
N SER A 227 3.01 4.89 -7.75
CA SER A 227 3.16 6.26 -8.28
C SER A 227 2.39 6.48 -9.58
N TRP A 228 1.98 7.73 -9.83
CA TRP A 228 1.28 8.11 -11.07
C TRP A 228 2.07 7.76 -12.33
N GLY A 229 3.40 7.92 -12.30
CA GLY A 229 4.27 7.60 -13.43
C GLY A 229 4.23 6.12 -13.78
N VAL A 230 4.35 5.26 -12.76
CA VAL A 230 4.31 3.80 -12.94
C VAL A 230 2.91 3.34 -13.36
N LYS A 231 1.84 3.86 -12.72
CA LYS A 231 0.45 3.60 -13.14
C LYS A 231 0.26 3.93 -14.62
N THR A 232 0.70 5.10 -15.05
CA THR A 232 0.54 5.55 -16.45
C THR A 232 1.27 4.62 -17.41
N ALA A 233 2.50 4.21 -17.08
CA ALA A 233 3.28 3.29 -17.90
C ALA A 233 2.62 1.90 -18.01
N LEU A 234 2.06 1.37 -16.91
CA LEU A 234 1.36 0.08 -16.88
C LEU A 234 0.07 0.11 -17.70
N ILE A 235 -0.74 1.15 -17.56
CA ILE A 235 -1.98 1.27 -18.34
C ILE A 235 -1.67 1.45 -19.83
N ALA A 236 -0.66 2.26 -20.18
CA ALA A 236 -0.22 2.40 -21.57
C ALA A 236 0.25 1.07 -22.16
N TRP A 237 1.01 0.27 -21.38
CA TRP A 237 1.41 -1.07 -21.76
C TRP A 237 0.20 -1.99 -21.97
N ALA A 238 -0.73 -2.05 -21.00
CA ALA A 238 -1.94 -2.86 -21.06
C ALA A 238 -2.75 -2.62 -22.32
N LEU A 239 -2.96 -1.33 -22.66
CA LEU A 239 -3.65 -0.94 -23.89
C LEU A 239 -2.88 -1.37 -25.14
N ALA A 240 -1.56 -1.21 -25.15
CA ALA A 240 -0.72 -1.57 -26.30
C ALA A 240 -0.69 -3.08 -26.58
N VAL A 241 -0.76 -3.92 -25.54
CA VAL A 241 -0.81 -5.39 -25.68
C VAL A 241 -2.23 -5.94 -25.86
N GLY A 242 -3.25 -5.07 -25.88
CA GLY A 242 -4.64 -5.47 -26.07
C GLY A 242 -5.25 -6.20 -24.87
N ALA A 243 -4.88 -5.81 -23.64
CA ALA A 243 -5.48 -6.34 -22.42
C ALA A 243 -7.00 -6.14 -22.40
N LYS A 244 -7.72 -7.01 -21.69
CA LYS A 244 -9.20 -6.98 -21.63
C LYS A 244 -9.67 -5.61 -21.12
N PRO A 245 -10.64 -4.94 -21.78
CA PRO A 245 -11.11 -3.63 -21.35
C PRO A 245 -11.58 -3.60 -19.89
N ALA A 246 -12.31 -4.62 -19.44
CA ALA A 246 -12.77 -4.72 -18.06
C ALA A 246 -11.61 -4.79 -17.04
N THR A 247 -10.51 -5.48 -17.37
CA THR A 247 -9.33 -5.56 -16.51
C THR A 247 -8.59 -4.22 -16.46
N VAL A 248 -8.52 -3.49 -17.58
CA VAL A 248 -7.94 -2.14 -17.62
C VAL A 248 -8.78 -1.15 -16.80
N GLU A 249 -10.11 -1.20 -16.90
CA GLU A 249 -11.02 -0.38 -16.09
C GLU A 249 -10.89 -0.69 -14.60
N HIS A 250 -10.77 -1.97 -14.24
CA HIS A 250 -10.51 -2.39 -12.87
C HIS A 250 -9.16 -1.83 -12.38
N ALA A 251 -8.09 -1.99 -13.16
CA ALA A 251 -6.76 -1.47 -12.85
C ALA A 251 -6.74 0.06 -12.70
N LEU A 252 -7.45 0.79 -13.55
CA LEU A 252 -7.58 2.25 -13.45
C LEU A 252 -8.19 2.70 -12.12
N SER A 253 -9.08 1.89 -11.55
CA SER A 253 -9.75 2.16 -10.28
C SER A 253 -8.84 1.89 -9.08
N VAL A 254 -8.15 0.75 -9.06
CA VAL A 254 -7.40 0.27 -7.88
C VAL A 254 -5.93 0.66 -7.86
N LEU A 255 -5.28 0.91 -9.01
CA LEU A 255 -3.94 1.48 -9.04
C LEU A 255 -4.02 2.94 -8.59
N HIS A 256 -3.45 3.28 -7.45
CA HIS A 256 -3.66 4.60 -6.85
C HIS A 256 -2.40 5.19 -6.24
N GLN A 257 -2.09 6.44 -6.52
CA GLN A 257 -1.05 7.13 -5.77
C GLN A 257 -1.68 7.74 -4.51
N PRO A 258 -1.26 7.34 -3.30
CA PRO A 258 -1.78 7.92 -2.07
C PRO A 258 -1.40 9.40 -1.96
N SER A 259 -2.27 10.19 -1.34
CA SER A 259 -2.09 11.65 -1.17
C SER A 259 -1.39 12.04 0.13
N ASP A 260 -1.32 11.13 1.10
CA ASP A 260 -0.87 11.38 2.48
C ASP A 260 0.38 10.57 2.87
N SER A 261 1.07 9.97 1.90
CA SER A 261 2.29 9.19 2.10
C SER A 261 3.28 9.33 0.92
N SER A 262 4.39 8.58 0.97
CA SER A 262 5.30 8.40 -0.18
C SER A 262 4.51 7.99 -1.43
N PRO A 263 4.92 8.40 -2.64
CA PRO A 263 4.19 8.10 -3.87
C PRO A 263 4.25 6.62 -4.29
N HIS A 264 5.03 5.76 -3.64
CA HIS A 264 5.25 4.36 -4.05
C HIS A 264 5.84 4.29 -5.46
N ASP A 265 6.95 5.01 -5.66
CA ASP A 265 7.73 4.99 -6.91
C ASP A 265 8.76 3.84 -6.95
N ASP A 266 8.79 2.97 -5.94
CA ASP A 266 9.76 1.88 -5.80
C ASP A 266 9.20 0.47 -5.53
N HIS A 267 7.89 0.34 -5.38
CA HIS A 267 7.17 -0.93 -5.23
C HIS A 267 5.66 -0.78 -5.46
N PHE A 268 4.95 -1.91 -5.53
CA PHE A 268 3.51 -1.95 -5.32
C PHE A 268 3.24 -2.18 -3.85
N HIS A 269 2.47 -1.31 -3.20
CA HIS A 269 1.86 -1.63 -1.91
C HIS A 269 0.45 -2.13 -2.17
N VAL A 270 0.25 -3.44 -2.07
CA VAL A 270 -1.06 -4.08 -2.26
C VAL A 270 -1.79 -4.15 -0.93
N ARG A 271 -3.05 -3.72 -0.92
CA ARG A 271 -3.96 -3.88 0.22
C ARG A 271 -5.10 -4.81 -0.15
N PHE A 272 -5.36 -5.77 0.73
CA PHE A 272 -6.49 -6.67 0.63
C PHE A 272 -7.65 -6.26 1.56
N TYR A 273 -8.87 -6.53 1.12
CA TYR A 273 -10.06 -6.55 1.96
C TYR A 273 -9.95 -7.63 3.04
N CYS A 274 -10.84 -7.56 4.03
CA CYS A 274 -11.00 -8.63 5.00
C CYS A 274 -11.41 -9.94 4.30
N ALA A 275 -10.75 -11.03 4.67
CA ALA A 275 -11.25 -12.37 4.34
C ALA A 275 -12.61 -12.59 5.03
N ALA A 276 -13.48 -13.43 4.44
CA ALA A 276 -14.83 -13.63 4.97
C ALA A 276 -14.81 -14.16 6.40
N GLU A 277 -13.83 -15.01 6.69
CA GLU A 277 -13.65 -15.70 7.95
C GLU A 277 -13.19 -14.72 9.04
N ASP A 278 -12.35 -13.74 8.68
CA ASP A 278 -11.79 -12.74 9.60
C ASP A 278 -12.79 -11.66 10.00
N LEU A 279 -13.83 -11.46 9.18
CA LEU A 279 -14.90 -10.51 9.46
C LEU A 279 -15.65 -10.82 10.76
N ALA A 280 -15.84 -12.11 11.07
CA ALA A 280 -16.47 -12.54 12.32
C ALA A 280 -15.59 -12.24 13.56
N TRP A 281 -14.28 -12.10 13.36
CA TRP A 281 -13.29 -11.84 14.41
C TRP A 281 -12.91 -10.36 14.55
N GLY A 282 -13.69 -9.46 13.95
CA GLY A 282 -13.51 -8.02 14.08
C GLY A 282 -12.57 -7.41 13.04
N CYS A 283 -12.27 -8.10 11.94
CA CYS A 283 -11.66 -7.46 10.78
C CYS A 283 -12.57 -6.34 10.25
N ALA A 284 -11.99 -5.18 9.95
CA ALA A 284 -12.72 -4.00 9.50
C ALA A 284 -12.12 -3.41 8.23
N ASP A 285 -12.89 -3.43 7.15
CA ASP A 285 -12.56 -2.71 5.93
C ASP A 285 -12.84 -1.22 6.06
N ARG A 286 -12.00 -0.41 5.42
CA ARG A 286 -12.22 1.02 5.26
C ARG A 286 -12.71 1.32 3.85
N PRO A 287 -13.51 2.38 3.64
CA PRO A 287 -13.87 2.82 2.31
C PRO A 287 -12.64 3.14 1.42
N PRO A 288 -12.77 3.03 0.10
CA PRO A 288 -13.95 2.57 -0.63
C PRO A 288 -14.12 1.06 -0.55
N ILE A 289 -15.38 0.63 -0.54
CA ILE A 289 -15.75 -0.74 -0.91
C ILE A 289 -16.16 -0.67 -2.37
N TRP A 290 -15.39 -1.30 -3.25
CA TRP A 290 -15.64 -1.21 -4.68
C TRP A 290 -16.97 -1.86 -5.08
N PRO A 291 -17.66 -1.37 -6.12
CA PRO A 291 -18.98 -1.87 -6.50
C PRO A 291 -19.03 -3.36 -6.87
N TRP A 292 -17.91 -3.93 -7.33
CA TRP A 292 -17.81 -5.35 -7.68
C TRP A 292 -17.53 -6.26 -6.48
N VAL A 293 -17.18 -5.71 -5.31
CA VAL A 293 -16.90 -6.48 -4.10
C VAL A 293 -18.22 -6.92 -3.49
N ARG A 294 -18.51 -8.21 -3.63
CA ARG A 294 -19.60 -8.89 -2.94
C ARG A 294 -19.18 -9.03 -1.49
N ARG A 295 -19.76 -8.20 -0.62
CA ARG A 295 -19.55 -8.34 0.82
C ARG A 295 -19.96 -9.75 1.21
N ARG A 296 -19.00 -10.58 1.58
CA ARG A 296 -19.20 -12.00 1.92
C ARG A 296 -20.01 -12.21 3.21
N PHE A 297 -20.54 -11.15 3.82
CA PHE A 297 -21.65 -11.21 4.77
C PHE A 297 -22.98 -11.49 4.06
N ASP A 298 -23.07 -12.61 3.37
CA ASP A 298 -24.36 -13.25 3.18
C ASP A 298 -24.51 -14.29 4.28
N ARG A 299 -25.41 -14.04 5.22
CA ARG A 299 -25.77 -15.02 6.26
C ARG A 299 -26.29 -16.34 5.66
N THR A 300 -26.60 -16.38 4.37
CA THR A 300 -27.04 -17.59 3.65
C THR A 300 -25.89 -18.37 2.99
N ALA A 301 -24.66 -17.85 2.98
CA ALA A 301 -23.49 -18.50 2.38
C ALA A 301 -22.74 -19.46 3.32
N HIS A 302 -23.30 -19.75 4.50
CA HIS A 302 -22.91 -20.99 5.17
C HIS A 302 -23.44 -22.11 4.29
N ALA A 303 -22.54 -22.96 3.77
CA ALA A 303 -22.98 -24.31 3.41
C ALA A 303 -23.80 -24.81 4.62
N PRO A 304 -25.04 -25.29 4.43
CA PRO A 304 -25.81 -25.79 5.55
C PRO A 304 -24.90 -26.80 6.24
N THR A 305 -24.45 -26.47 7.45
CA THR A 305 -23.87 -27.47 8.34
C THR A 305 -24.97 -28.48 8.44
N ASP A 306 -24.77 -29.66 7.85
CA ASP A 306 -25.72 -30.71 8.05
C ASP A 306 -25.79 -30.89 9.57
N ASP A 307 -26.99 -30.78 10.14
CA ASP A 307 -27.17 -30.85 11.58
C ASP A 307 -26.76 -32.23 12.14
N GLU A 308 -26.55 -33.22 11.27
CA GLU A 308 -26.05 -34.56 11.59
C GLU A 308 -24.54 -34.52 11.90
N ALA A 309 -23.72 -33.79 11.15
CA ALA A 309 -22.28 -33.64 11.39
C ALA A 309 -21.99 -32.92 12.71
N LEU A 310 -22.81 -31.92 13.06
CA LEU A 310 -22.76 -31.27 14.38
C LEU A 310 -23.19 -32.20 15.52
N ARG A 311 -24.17 -33.08 15.27
CA ARG A 311 -24.60 -34.11 16.23
C ARG A 311 -23.55 -35.19 16.42
N GLU A 312 -22.91 -35.66 15.36
CA GLU A 312 -21.84 -36.66 15.44
C GLU A 312 -20.62 -36.12 16.21
N LEU A 313 -20.25 -34.85 16.01
CA LEU A 313 -19.19 -34.21 16.80
C LEU A 313 -19.58 -34.05 18.29
N ALA A 314 -20.84 -33.70 18.56
CA ALA A 314 -21.34 -33.54 19.92
C ALA A 314 -21.54 -34.86 20.67
N LEU A 315 -21.86 -35.95 19.95
CA LEU A 315 -22.14 -37.27 20.52
C LEU A 315 -20.94 -38.23 20.45
N GLY A 316 -19.96 -37.98 19.59
CA GLY A 316 -18.71 -38.74 19.49
C GLY A 316 -17.66 -38.40 20.56
N SER A 317 -18.00 -37.52 21.51
CA SER A 317 -17.17 -37.13 22.65
C SER A 317 -17.65 -37.72 23.99
N LEU A 318 -18.45 -38.80 23.95
CA LEU A 318 -18.87 -39.57 25.14
C LEU A 318 -18.17 -40.94 25.21
#